data_AF-A0A6C2UKZ6-F1
#
_entry.id   AF-A0A6C2UKZ6-F1
#
_cell.length_a   1.000
_cell.length_b   1.000
_cell.length_c   1.000
_cell.angle_alpha   90.00
_cell.angle_beta   90.00
_cell.angle_gamma   90.00
#
_symmetry.space_group_name_H-M   'P 1'
#
loop_
_entity.id
_entity.type
_entity.pdbx_description
1 polymer ?
#
loop_
_entity_poly.entity_id
_entity_poly.type
_entity_poly.pdbx_seq_one_letter_code
_entity_poly.pdbx_strand_id
1 'polypeptide(L)'
;MKKTIGIVCFGAAMVCMGGRMDSYEIIKVGQKLTASEVEQLERALVERPDDLVGRKKLLGYYWMRQHQHPNEKPARQRQVLWIIEHAPEDDIHAMPYGQMNEFLDGAAYAAGRAAWLKQIEAQPENALILGNASAYFLQADHALAEKFLKKAAVIDPKNPEWPKKLGQLYSLERGADPAASARRELEQLEIAYERSNGMGKNYQLKDMAQAAAAAGDYAKAKQYAQKMLGSPGIDWNSGNNVHHGNMVLGLVALEEGDVEEAKRRLIASGKTKGSPQLNSFGPNMTLAKALLEKGETEVVVEYFELCALFWGRHSDKLEAWTALAKGGVVPDFGANLKY
;
A
#
# COMPACT_ATOMS: atom_id res chain seq x y z
N MET A 1 17.60 32.72 -55.27
CA MET A 1 17.75 31.28 -54.91
C MET A 1 18.96 31.12 -53.99
N LYS A 2 18.74 30.90 -52.70
CA LYS A 2 19.37 29.87 -51.85
C LYS A 2 18.84 30.04 -50.42
N LYS A 3 18.54 28.91 -49.82
CA LYS A 3 17.52 28.68 -48.78
C LYS A 3 18.03 29.01 -47.38
N THR A 4 17.15 29.64 -46.61
CA THR A 4 17.13 29.75 -45.16
C THR A 4 16.56 28.47 -44.55
N ILE A 5 17.28 27.78 -43.66
CA ILE A 5 16.78 26.81 -42.65
C ILE A 5 17.87 26.78 -41.58
N GLY A 6 17.70 27.06 -40.28
CA GLY A 6 16.54 27.10 -39.43
C GLY A 6 17.02 26.56 -38.08
N ILE A 7 17.55 27.42 -37.20
CA ILE A 7 17.93 27.05 -35.83
C ILE A 7 16.63 26.86 -35.07
N VAL A 8 16.24 25.61 -34.83
CA VAL A 8 15.13 25.27 -33.95
C VAL A 8 15.65 25.35 -32.52
N CYS A 9 15.39 26.48 -31.86
CA CYS A 9 15.44 26.58 -30.41
C CYS A 9 14.36 25.65 -29.84
N PHE A 10 14.76 24.51 -29.28
CA PHE A 10 13.90 23.79 -28.35
C PHE A 10 13.85 24.59 -27.04
N GLY A 11 12.76 25.34 -26.87
CA GLY A 11 12.40 25.97 -25.61
C GLY A 11 12.09 24.91 -24.57
N ALA A 12 13.09 24.58 -23.74
CA ALA A 12 12.84 23.96 -22.45
C ALA A 12 12.27 25.04 -21.53
N ALA A 13 10.94 25.04 -21.34
CA ALA A 13 10.30 25.77 -20.27
C ALA A 13 10.67 25.11 -18.93
N MET A 14 11.87 25.43 -18.44
CA MET A 14 12.29 25.17 -17.08
C MET A 14 11.64 26.23 -16.20
N VAL A 15 10.41 25.96 -15.74
CA VAL A 15 9.86 26.69 -14.60
C VAL A 15 10.58 26.17 -13.37
N CYS A 16 11.56 26.94 -12.92
CA CYS A 16 12.22 26.77 -11.64
C CYS A 16 11.20 26.99 -10.51
N MET A 17 10.78 25.90 -9.85
CA MET A 17 10.35 25.93 -8.46
C MET A 17 11.36 25.09 -7.66
N GLY A 18 12.05 25.73 -6.72
CA GLY A 18 13.11 25.16 -5.89
C GLY A 18 12.59 24.14 -4.86
N GLY A 19 12.10 23.00 -5.33
CA GLY A 19 11.90 21.79 -4.55
C GLY A 19 12.75 20.68 -5.15
N ARG A 20 13.52 19.97 -4.32
CA ARG A 20 14.19 18.73 -4.73
C ARG A 20 13.11 17.79 -5.28
N MET A 21 13.26 17.35 -6.53
CA MET A 21 12.34 16.37 -7.13
C MET A 21 12.34 15.13 -6.24
N ASP A 22 11.17 14.70 -5.77
CA ASP A 22 11.05 13.48 -4.99
C ASP A 22 11.41 12.25 -5.84
N SER A 23 11.76 11.13 -5.20
CA SER A 23 12.17 9.92 -5.94
C SER A 23 11.11 9.42 -6.91
N TYR A 24 9.83 9.62 -6.60
CA TYR A 24 8.73 9.14 -7.42
C TYR A 24 8.66 9.87 -8.76
N GLU A 25 8.80 11.19 -8.76
CA GLU A 25 8.86 12.00 -9.97
C GLU A 25 10.11 11.69 -10.81
N ILE A 26 11.27 11.47 -10.18
CA ILE A 26 12.49 11.05 -10.90
C ILE A 26 12.28 9.70 -11.60
N ILE A 27 11.66 8.75 -10.92
CA ILE A 27 11.36 7.42 -11.46
C ILE A 27 10.41 7.52 -12.67
N LYS A 28 9.36 8.33 -12.59
CA LYS A 28 8.43 8.56 -13.71
C LYS A 28 9.11 9.14 -14.94
N VAL A 29 10.11 10.00 -14.74
CA VAL A 29 10.96 10.49 -15.84
C VAL A 29 11.76 9.32 -16.42
N GLY A 30 12.37 8.51 -15.56
CA GLY A 30 13.11 7.30 -15.94
C GLY A 30 12.31 6.31 -16.78
N GLN A 31 11.05 6.08 -16.43
CA GLN A 31 10.13 5.17 -17.14
C GLN A 31 9.87 5.57 -18.60
N LYS A 32 10.16 6.83 -18.96
CA LYS A 32 9.93 7.37 -20.31
C LYS A 32 11.21 7.44 -21.16
N LEU A 33 12.37 7.04 -20.61
CA LEU A 33 13.62 7.08 -21.35
C LEU A 33 13.62 6.08 -22.51
N THR A 34 14.31 6.45 -23.57
CA THR A 34 14.66 5.58 -24.69
C THR A 34 15.94 4.80 -24.41
N ALA A 35 16.18 3.73 -25.17
CA ALA A 35 17.42 2.95 -25.05
C ALA A 35 18.68 3.80 -25.28
N SER A 36 18.65 4.73 -26.25
CA SER A 36 19.77 5.65 -26.52
C SER A 36 20.04 6.60 -25.35
N GLU A 37 18.99 7.14 -24.71
CA GLU A 37 19.15 7.99 -23.52
C GLU A 37 19.69 7.19 -22.32
N VAL A 38 19.29 5.93 -22.18
CA VAL A 38 19.84 5.02 -21.15
C VAL A 38 21.32 4.76 -21.38
N GLU A 39 21.74 4.43 -22.60
CA GLU A 39 23.16 4.24 -22.92
C GLU A 39 23.99 5.50 -22.63
N GLN A 40 23.47 6.68 -22.97
CA GLN A 40 24.13 7.95 -22.66
C GLN A 40 24.23 8.17 -21.15
N LEU A 41 23.18 7.85 -20.40
CA LEU A 41 23.14 7.99 -18.96
C LEU A 41 24.08 7.00 -18.26
N GLU A 42 24.13 5.75 -18.72
CA GLU A 42 25.08 4.74 -18.25
C GLU A 42 26.53 5.17 -18.48
N ARG A 43 26.85 5.72 -19.65
CA ARG A 43 28.18 6.31 -19.92
C ARG A 43 28.48 7.49 -19.00
N ALA A 44 27.50 8.37 -18.78
CA ALA A 44 27.65 9.49 -17.87
C ALA A 44 27.90 9.07 -16.42
N LEU A 45 27.35 7.92 -15.99
CA LEU A 45 27.60 7.36 -14.65
C LEU A 45 29.00 6.75 -14.49
N VAL A 46 29.71 6.44 -15.58
CA VAL A 46 31.13 6.04 -15.49
C VAL A 46 31.97 7.24 -15.02
N GLU A 47 31.69 8.42 -15.55
CA GLU A 47 32.39 9.67 -15.20
C GLU A 47 31.88 10.27 -13.88
N ARG A 48 30.59 10.11 -13.59
CA ARG A 48 29.94 10.66 -12.39
C ARG A 48 29.17 9.56 -11.66
N PRO A 49 29.88 8.66 -10.96
CA PRO A 49 29.26 7.53 -10.30
C PRO A 49 28.34 7.94 -9.16
N ASP A 50 28.44 9.14 -8.63
CA ASP A 50 27.62 9.67 -7.54
C ASP A 50 26.32 10.35 -8.01
N ASP A 51 26.02 10.39 -9.31
CA ASP A 51 24.78 10.96 -9.86
C ASP A 51 23.54 10.10 -9.49
N LEU A 52 23.05 10.32 -8.27
CA LEU A 52 21.91 9.63 -7.70
C LEU A 52 20.61 9.87 -8.50
N VAL A 53 20.45 11.05 -9.12
CA VAL A 53 19.28 11.34 -9.97
C VAL A 53 19.33 10.47 -11.22
N GLY A 54 20.49 10.37 -11.86
CA GLY A 54 20.72 9.47 -12.99
C GLY A 54 20.43 8.01 -12.64
N ARG A 55 20.94 7.52 -11.51
CA ARG A 55 20.70 6.15 -11.04
C ARG A 55 19.22 5.85 -10.79
N LYS A 56 18.48 6.79 -10.20
CA LYS A 56 17.02 6.66 -10.01
C LYS A 56 16.26 6.64 -11.34
N LYS A 57 16.66 7.46 -12.32
CA LYS A 57 16.07 7.39 -13.67
C LYS A 57 16.29 6.02 -14.30
N LEU A 58 17.50 5.45 -14.17
CA LEU A 58 17.77 4.09 -14.64
C LEU A 58 16.90 3.03 -13.95
N LEU A 59 16.68 3.14 -12.63
CA LEU A 59 15.74 2.25 -11.92
C LEU A 59 14.33 2.31 -12.53
N GLY A 60 13.84 3.50 -12.85
CA GLY A 60 12.53 3.69 -13.48
C GLY A 60 12.44 3.01 -14.85
N TYR A 61 13.48 3.15 -15.67
CA TYR A 61 13.55 2.51 -16.99
C TYR A 61 13.56 0.97 -16.88
N TYR A 62 14.49 0.41 -16.10
CA TYR A 62 14.62 -1.05 -16.01
C TYR A 62 13.42 -1.72 -15.34
N TRP A 63 12.77 -1.07 -14.38
CA TRP A 63 11.62 -1.66 -13.66
C TRP A 63 10.49 -2.08 -14.61
N MET A 64 10.19 -1.25 -15.61
CA MET A 64 9.10 -1.49 -16.57
C MET A 64 9.39 -2.65 -17.53
N ARG A 65 10.67 -3.01 -17.66
CA ARG A 65 11.17 -3.79 -18.80
C ARG A 65 11.91 -5.07 -18.37
N GLN A 66 12.30 -5.18 -17.08
CA GLN A 66 13.07 -6.29 -16.49
C GLN A 66 12.46 -7.70 -16.70
N HIS A 67 11.15 -7.81 -16.96
CA HIS A 67 10.48 -9.09 -17.22
C HIS A 67 10.55 -9.51 -18.70
N GLN A 68 10.85 -8.57 -19.60
CA GLN A 68 10.89 -8.79 -21.05
C GLN A 68 12.32 -8.82 -21.60
N HIS A 69 13.29 -8.23 -20.88
CA HIS A 69 14.67 -8.13 -21.32
C HIS A 69 15.64 -8.64 -20.24
N PRO A 70 16.36 -9.75 -20.50
CA PRO A 70 17.15 -10.44 -19.48
C PRO A 70 18.30 -9.62 -18.89
N ASN A 71 18.80 -8.62 -19.62
CA ASN A 71 19.93 -7.80 -19.19
C ASN A 71 19.54 -6.66 -18.22
N GLU A 72 18.26 -6.28 -18.20
CA GLU A 72 17.81 -5.11 -17.44
C GLU A 72 17.61 -5.42 -15.97
N LYS A 73 17.26 -6.67 -15.61
CA LYS A 73 17.19 -7.09 -14.22
C LYS A 73 18.56 -7.01 -13.51
N PRO A 74 19.67 -7.57 -14.04
CA PRO A 74 21.00 -7.34 -13.48
C PRO A 74 21.40 -5.86 -13.44
N ALA A 75 21.03 -5.06 -14.44
CA ALA A 75 21.32 -3.63 -14.46
C ALA A 75 20.60 -2.89 -13.31
N ARG A 76 19.31 -3.18 -13.10
CA ARG A 76 18.52 -2.69 -11.98
C ARG A 76 19.13 -3.09 -10.64
N GLN A 77 19.51 -4.36 -10.48
CA GLN A 77 20.12 -4.87 -9.25
C GLN A 77 21.40 -4.11 -8.88
N ARG A 78 22.26 -3.81 -9.87
CA ARG A 78 23.46 -2.99 -9.65
C ARG A 78 23.13 -1.58 -9.15
N GLN A 79 22.09 -0.95 -9.69
CA GLN A 79 21.68 0.38 -9.24
C GLN A 79 21.15 0.35 -7.81
N VAL A 80 20.30 -0.62 -7.45
CA VAL A 80 19.78 -0.73 -6.08
C VAL A 80 20.93 -1.00 -5.09
N LEU A 81 21.83 -1.93 -5.39
CA LEU A 81 22.97 -2.22 -4.52
C LEU A 81 23.84 -0.98 -4.29
N TRP A 82 24.15 -0.24 -5.35
CA TRP A 82 24.94 0.98 -5.24
C TRP A 82 24.26 2.01 -4.32
N ILE A 83 22.94 2.19 -4.45
CA ILE A 83 22.19 3.15 -3.62
C ILE A 83 22.17 2.69 -2.16
N ILE A 84 22.06 1.39 -1.86
CA ILE A 84 22.19 0.88 -0.47
C ILE A 84 23.57 1.25 0.10
N GLU A 85 24.62 1.11 -0.71
CA GLU A 85 26.00 1.35 -0.27
C GLU A 85 26.36 2.84 -0.11
N HIS A 86 25.78 3.72 -0.91
CA HIS A 86 26.22 5.13 -0.99
C HIS A 86 25.15 6.13 -0.54
N ALA A 87 23.88 5.73 -0.52
CA ALA A 87 22.75 6.57 -0.14
C ALA A 87 21.68 5.76 0.64
N PRO A 88 22.03 5.15 1.79
CA PRO A 88 21.12 4.27 2.56
C PRO A 88 19.92 5.02 3.17
N GLU A 89 20.02 6.33 3.32
CA GLU A 89 18.93 7.19 3.82
C GLU A 89 17.91 7.57 2.75
N ASP A 90 18.21 7.33 1.48
CA ASP A 90 17.40 7.82 0.38
C ASP A 90 15.99 7.20 0.37
N ASP A 91 14.99 8.02 0.03
CA ASP A 91 13.57 7.66 0.05
C ASP A 91 13.20 6.59 -0.98
N ILE A 92 14.06 6.33 -1.98
CA ILE A 92 13.86 5.25 -2.95
C ILE A 92 13.76 3.87 -2.30
N HIS A 93 14.41 3.68 -1.14
CA HIS A 93 14.35 2.43 -0.38
C HIS A 93 12.98 2.18 0.23
N ALA A 94 12.14 3.20 0.38
CA ALA A 94 10.74 3.02 0.79
C ALA A 94 9.82 2.64 -0.39
N MET A 95 10.34 2.56 -1.62
CA MET A 95 9.57 2.30 -2.84
C MET A 95 9.92 0.94 -3.46
N PRO A 96 9.02 0.32 -4.25
CA PRO A 96 9.31 -0.95 -4.93
C PRO A 96 10.57 -0.93 -5.80
N TYR A 97 10.93 0.24 -6.35
CA TYR A 97 12.09 0.42 -7.22
C TYR A 97 13.44 0.18 -6.49
N GLY A 98 13.51 0.48 -5.19
CA GLY A 98 14.68 0.25 -4.34
C GLY A 98 14.72 -1.11 -3.66
N GLN A 99 13.78 -2.01 -3.94
CA GLN A 99 13.58 -3.25 -3.18
C GLN A 99 13.98 -4.49 -3.97
N MET A 100 14.76 -5.41 -3.38
CA MET A 100 15.04 -6.72 -3.98
C MET A 100 14.25 -7.82 -3.25
N ASN A 101 13.82 -8.83 -3.98
CA ASN A 101 13.12 -9.98 -3.42
C ASN A 101 14.06 -11.18 -3.37
N GLU A 102 14.13 -11.88 -2.24
CA GLU A 102 15.04 -13.00 -2.04
C GLU A 102 14.90 -14.10 -3.10
N PHE A 103 13.66 -14.53 -3.38
CA PHE A 103 13.38 -15.58 -4.36
C PHE A 103 13.69 -15.14 -5.80
N LEU A 104 13.34 -13.89 -6.15
CA LEU A 104 13.54 -13.39 -7.50
C LEU A 104 14.99 -12.97 -7.76
N ASP A 105 15.67 -12.34 -6.81
CA ASP A 105 16.96 -11.68 -7.01
C ASP A 105 18.16 -12.52 -6.52
N GLY A 106 17.94 -13.55 -5.71
CA GLY A 106 18.95 -14.56 -5.34
C GLY A 106 20.26 -13.94 -4.81
N ALA A 107 21.37 -14.15 -5.52
CA ALA A 107 22.68 -13.63 -5.12
C ALA A 107 22.72 -12.09 -4.97
N ALA A 108 21.94 -11.35 -5.77
CA ALA A 108 21.85 -9.90 -5.63
C ALA A 108 21.15 -9.50 -4.33
N TYR A 109 20.14 -10.27 -3.89
CA TYR A 109 19.51 -10.09 -2.59
C TYR A 109 20.51 -10.33 -1.45
N ALA A 110 21.30 -11.40 -1.53
CA ALA A 110 22.33 -11.70 -0.52
C ALA A 110 23.37 -10.56 -0.43
N ALA A 111 23.78 -9.97 -1.55
CA ALA A 111 24.66 -8.80 -1.57
C ALA A 111 24.01 -7.56 -0.94
N GLY A 112 22.74 -7.28 -1.27
CA GLY A 112 22.00 -6.16 -0.66
C GLY A 112 21.79 -6.33 0.84
N ARG A 113 21.52 -7.56 1.31
CA ARG A 113 21.49 -7.90 2.75
C ARG A 113 22.82 -7.56 3.41
N ALA A 114 23.94 -7.98 2.83
CA ALA A 114 25.26 -7.68 3.38
C ALA A 114 25.55 -6.17 3.42
N ALA A 115 25.18 -5.44 2.37
CA ALA A 115 25.31 -3.99 2.29
C ALA A 115 24.49 -3.28 3.38
N TRP A 116 23.22 -3.65 3.58
CA TRP A 116 22.38 -3.09 4.64
C TRP A 116 22.95 -3.33 6.03
N LEU A 117 23.40 -4.55 6.33
CA LEU A 117 24.00 -4.87 7.63
C LEU A 117 25.26 -4.03 7.89
N LYS A 118 26.09 -3.83 6.87
CA LYS A 118 27.26 -2.95 6.95
C LYS A 118 26.88 -1.49 7.23
N GLN A 119 25.82 -0.97 6.60
CA GLN A 119 25.34 0.40 6.86
C GLN A 119 24.83 0.57 8.29
N ILE A 120 24.12 -0.44 8.82
CA ILE A 120 23.63 -0.43 10.20
C ILE A 120 24.77 -0.53 11.20
N GLU A 121 25.80 -1.34 10.92
CA GLU A 121 26.99 -1.42 11.77
C GLU A 121 27.74 -0.08 11.82
N ALA A 122 27.87 0.60 10.67
CA ALA A 122 28.49 1.91 10.60
C ALA A 122 27.67 3.03 11.27
N GLN A 123 26.34 2.92 11.24
CA GLN A 123 25.41 3.94 11.73
C GLN A 123 24.26 3.33 12.55
N PRO A 124 24.56 2.75 13.72
CA PRO A 124 23.59 1.93 14.46
C PRO A 124 22.43 2.73 15.03
N GLU A 125 22.55 4.05 15.18
CA GLU A 125 21.52 4.93 15.74
C GLU A 125 20.81 5.76 14.67
N ASN A 126 21.00 5.45 13.38
CA ASN A 126 20.28 6.12 12.31
C ASN A 126 18.92 5.46 12.07
N ALA A 127 17.86 6.09 12.59
CA ALA A 127 16.49 5.59 12.48
C ALA A 127 16.02 5.41 11.02
N LEU A 128 16.47 6.27 10.10
CA LEU A 128 16.10 6.21 8.69
C LEU A 128 16.74 5.00 7.99
N ILE A 129 18.03 4.74 8.25
CA ILE A 129 18.72 3.53 7.75
C ILE A 129 18.07 2.27 8.31
N LEU A 130 17.78 2.23 9.61
CA LEU A 130 17.07 1.11 10.25
C LEU A 130 15.70 0.89 9.60
N GLY A 131 14.94 1.96 9.37
CA GLY A 131 13.62 1.91 8.75
C GLY A 131 13.61 1.49 7.28
N ASN A 132 14.64 1.86 6.51
CA ASN A 132 14.83 1.47 5.12
C ASN A 132 15.29 0.01 5.01
N ALA A 133 16.26 -0.40 5.83
CA ALA A 133 16.68 -1.80 5.92
C ALA A 133 15.54 -2.72 6.36
N SER A 134 14.70 -2.28 7.30
CA SER A 134 13.52 -3.05 7.72
C SER A 134 12.57 -3.34 6.56
N ALA A 135 12.38 -2.39 5.63
CA ALA A 135 11.57 -2.61 4.44
C ALA A 135 12.17 -3.70 3.52
N TYR A 136 13.50 -3.76 3.44
CA TYR A 136 14.23 -4.79 2.68
C TYR A 136 14.11 -6.20 3.29
N PHE A 137 14.06 -6.27 4.63
CA PHE A 137 13.92 -7.54 5.35
C PHE A 137 12.46 -7.95 5.57
N LEU A 138 11.49 -7.09 5.26
CA LEU A 138 10.07 -7.25 5.62
C LEU A 138 9.49 -8.62 5.28
N GLN A 139 9.87 -9.22 4.14
CA GLN A 139 9.33 -10.51 3.68
C GLN A 139 10.26 -11.70 3.96
N ALA A 140 11.57 -11.49 3.97
CA ALA A 140 12.55 -12.57 4.04
C ALA A 140 13.05 -12.84 5.47
N ASP A 141 13.09 -11.81 6.32
CA ASP A 141 13.58 -11.89 7.70
C ASP A 141 12.78 -10.96 8.60
N HIS A 142 11.56 -11.40 8.94
CA HIS A 142 10.63 -10.64 9.78
C HIS A 142 11.25 -10.29 11.14
N ALA A 143 12.01 -11.20 11.74
CA ALA A 143 12.65 -10.98 13.04
C ALA A 143 13.67 -9.82 12.97
N LEU A 144 14.45 -9.75 11.89
CA LEU A 144 15.40 -8.67 11.68
C LEU A 144 14.69 -7.33 11.38
N ALA A 145 13.65 -7.36 10.55
CA ALA A 145 12.80 -6.18 10.31
C ALA A 145 12.18 -5.66 11.62
N GLU A 146 11.60 -6.54 12.44
CA GLU A 146 11.02 -6.18 13.74
C GLU A 146 12.06 -5.55 14.66
N LYS A 147 13.23 -6.17 14.78
CA LYS A 147 14.34 -5.67 15.61
C LYS A 147 14.73 -4.26 15.21
N PHE A 148 14.88 -3.99 13.92
CA PHE A 148 15.29 -2.68 13.42
C PHE A 148 14.19 -1.63 13.56
N LEU A 149 12.93 -1.97 13.28
CA LEU A 149 11.80 -1.07 13.49
C LEU A 149 11.62 -0.70 14.97
N LYS A 150 11.74 -1.67 15.89
CA LYS A 150 11.73 -1.40 17.33
C LYS A 150 12.84 -0.45 17.74
N LYS A 151 14.06 -0.64 17.22
CA LYS A 151 15.18 0.26 17.50
C LYS A 151 14.93 1.67 16.93
N ALA A 152 14.43 1.78 15.70
CA ALA A 152 14.06 3.07 15.11
C ALA A 152 12.99 3.79 15.92
N ALA A 153 11.98 3.07 16.44
CA ALA A 153 10.94 3.62 17.30
C ALA A 153 11.46 4.13 18.66
N VAL A 154 12.56 3.58 19.17
CA VAL A 154 13.23 4.09 20.38
C VAL A 154 14.02 5.37 20.09
N ILE A 155 14.72 5.41 18.95
CA ILE A 155 15.54 6.56 18.54
C ILE A 155 14.65 7.77 18.17
N ASP A 156 13.55 7.53 17.47
CA ASP A 156 12.64 8.56 16.98
C ASP A 156 11.19 8.25 17.41
N PRO A 157 10.87 8.47 18.70
CA PRO A 157 9.60 8.03 19.29
C PRO A 157 8.38 8.86 18.86
N LYS A 158 8.57 10.01 18.21
CA LYS A 158 7.45 10.86 17.75
C LYS A 158 6.99 10.51 16.35
N ASN A 159 7.78 9.75 15.60
CA ASN A 159 7.48 9.44 14.22
C ASN A 159 6.44 8.30 14.12
N PRO A 160 5.30 8.53 13.43
CA PRO A 160 4.25 7.53 13.28
C PRO A 160 4.62 6.41 12.30
N GLU A 161 5.65 6.56 11.47
CA GLU A 161 5.98 5.55 10.45
C GLU A 161 6.55 4.27 11.05
N TRP A 162 7.28 4.33 12.18
CA TRP A 162 7.80 3.13 12.84
C TRP A 162 6.71 2.21 13.38
N PRO A 163 5.76 2.69 14.20
CA PRO A 163 4.65 1.87 14.63
C PRO A 163 3.77 1.43 13.45
N LYS A 164 3.56 2.27 12.43
CA LYS A 164 2.82 1.85 11.23
C LYS A 164 3.48 0.67 10.50
N LYS A 165 4.80 0.69 10.32
CA LYS A 165 5.56 -0.42 9.71
C LYS A 165 5.56 -1.67 10.60
N LEU A 166 5.61 -1.52 11.93
CA LEU A 166 5.45 -2.66 12.86
C LEU A 166 4.06 -3.27 12.77
N GLY A 167 3.01 -2.46 12.69
CA GLY A 167 1.64 -2.93 12.46
C GLY A 167 1.53 -3.73 11.16
N GLN A 168 2.11 -3.23 10.07
CA GLN A 168 2.19 -3.95 8.80
C GLN A 168 2.95 -5.28 8.92
N LEU A 169 4.08 -5.31 9.63
CA LEU A 169 4.82 -6.55 9.87
C LEU A 169 3.93 -7.57 10.58
N TYR A 170 3.26 -7.18 11.66
CA TYR A 170 2.38 -8.08 12.42
C TYR A 170 1.14 -8.53 11.65
N SER A 171 0.62 -7.71 10.74
CA SER A 171 -0.49 -8.11 9.87
C SER A 171 -0.11 -9.21 8.87
N LEU A 172 1.17 -9.27 8.48
CA LEU A 172 1.73 -10.33 7.63
C LEU A 172 2.03 -11.63 8.42
N GLU A 173 2.20 -11.53 9.74
CA GLU A 173 2.49 -12.66 10.65
C GLU A 173 1.23 -13.40 11.13
N ARG A 174 0.10 -13.30 10.42
CA ARG A 174 -1.14 -14.02 10.76
C ARG A 174 -1.01 -15.53 10.44
N GLY A 175 -0.11 -16.20 11.17
CA GLY A 175 0.18 -17.63 11.14
C GLY A 175 -0.67 -18.40 12.14
N ALA A 176 -0.03 -19.19 13.02
CA ALA A 176 -0.71 -20.12 13.93
C ALA A 176 -1.63 -19.46 14.98
N ASP A 177 -1.37 -18.20 15.37
CA ASP A 177 -2.25 -17.42 16.26
C ASP A 177 -2.59 -16.05 15.62
N PRO A 178 -3.58 -16.01 14.72
CA PRO A 178 -3.99 -14.78 14.05
C PRO A 178 -4.46 -13.68 15.01
N ALA A 179 -5.07 -14.06 16.14
CA ALA A 179 -5.61 -13.11 17.10
C ALA A 179 -4.49 -12.43 17.90
N ALA A 180 -3.43 -13.15 18.27
CA ALA A 180 -2.24 -12.54 18.89
C ALA A 180 -1.54 -11.56 17.94
N SER A 181 -1.34 -11.95 16.68
CA SER A 181 -0.77 -11.04 15.67
C SER A 181 -1.64 -9.81 15.46
N ALA A 182 -2.96 -9.96 15.41
CA ALA A 182 -3.90 -8.84 15.30
C ALA A 182 -3.87 -7.91 16.53
N ARG A 183 -3.68 -8.43 17.75
CA ARG A 183 -3.51 -7.59 18.96
C ARG A 183 -2.24 -6.74 18.86
N ARG A 184 -1.12 -7.33 18.43
CA ARG A 184 0.15 -6.60 18.23
C ARG A 184 0.03 -5.57 17.13
N GLU A 185 -0.64 -5.91 16.02
CA GLU A 185 -0.96 -4.98 14.94
C GLU A 185 -1.75 -3.78 15.47
N LEU A 186 -2.85 -4.04 16.17
CA LEU A 186 -3.71 -2.99 16.74
C LEU A 186 -2.94 -2.05 17.67
N GLU A 187 -2.14 -2.60 18.59
CA GLU A 187 -1.31 -1.81 19.51
C GLU A 187 -0.43 -0.81 18.74
N GLN A 188 0.23 -1.26 17.68
CA GLN A 188 1.08 -0.39 16.89
C GLN A 188 0.28 0.63 16.08
N LEU A 189 -0.87 0.24 15.53
CA LEU A 189 -1.73 1.18 14.81
C LEU A 189 -2.30 2.26 15.74
N GLU A 190 -2.66 1.95 16.99
CA GLU A 190 -3.06 2.95 17.99
C GLU A 190 -1.93 3.93 18.32
N ILE A 191 -0.70 3.44 18.46
CA ILE A 191 0.48 4.29 18.66
C ILE A 191 0.72 5.19 17.44
N ALA A 192 0.62 4.64 16.22
CA ALA A 192 0.76 5.41 14.98
C ALA A 192 -0.34 6.48 14.86
N TYR A 193 -1.57 6.14 15.24
CA TYR A 193 -2.72 7.02 15.21
C TYR A 193 -2.48 8.23 16.09
N GLU A 194 -2.07 8.05 17.35
CA GLU A 194 -1.83 9.17 18.26
C GLU A 194 -0.70 10.10 17.81
N ARG A 195 0.28 9.56 17.07
CA ARG A 195 1.43 10.31 16.52
C ARG A 195 1.14 10.94 15.15
N SER A 196 0.03 10.60 14.52
CA SER A 196 -0.34 11.07 13.18
C SER A 196 -1.11 12.40 13.22
N ASN A 197 -0.99 13.19 12.15
CA ASN A 197 -1.83 14.36 11.93
C ASN A 197 -3.25 13.97 11.48
N GLY A 198 -4.17 14.94 11.36
CA GLY A 198 -5.58 14.67 11.05
C GLY A 198 -5.83 13.85 9.78
N MET A 199 -5.06 14.07 8.72
CA MET A 199 -5.19 13.29 7.49
C MET A 199 -4.65 11.86 7.67
N GLY A 200 -3.48 11.71 8.32
CA GLY A 200 -2.91 10.40 8.64
C GLY A 200 -3.80 9.56 9.56
N LYS A 201 -4.49 10.19 10.51
CA LYS A 201 -5.46 9.55 11.41
C LYS A 201 -6.63 8.92 10.65
N ASN A 202 -7.18 9.62 9.66
CA ASN A 202 -8.35 9.13 8.91
C ASN A 202 -8.06 7.85 8.11
N TYR A 203 -6.86 7.71 7.55
CA TYR A 203 -6.51 6.53 6.77
C TYR A 203 -6.28 5.26 7.62
N GLN A 204 -5.97 5.42 8.91
CA GLN A 204 -5.64 4.31 9.80
C GLN A 204 -6.87 3.68 10.46
N LEU A 205 -8.00 4.40 10.54
CA LEU A 205 -9.20 3.92 11.22
C LEU A 205 -9.73 2.60 10.64
N LYS A 206 -9.61 2.40 9.33
CA LYS A 206 -10.00 1.13 8.68
C LYS A 206 -9.16 -0.03 9.22
N ASP A 207 -7.85 0.12 9.17
CA ASP A 207 -6.91 -0.93 9.56
C ASP A 207 -7.01 -1.21 11.06
N MET A 208 -7.20 -0.18 11.89
CA MET A 208 -7.46 -0.32 13.33
C MET A 208 -8.76 -1.08 13.61
N ALA A 209 -9.84 -0.77 12.90
CA ALA A 209 -11.12 -1.45 13.05
C ALA A 209 -11.03 -2.93 12.65
N GLN A 210 -10.32 -3.23 11.57
CA GLN A 210 -10.08 -4.60 11.09
C GLN A 210 -9.17 -5.39 12.05
N ALA A 211 -8.08 -4.79 12.53
CA ALA A 211 -7.18 -5.40 13.50
C ALA A 211 -7.89 -5.67 14.84
N ALA A 212 -8.72 -4.73 15.32
CA ALA A 212 -9.52 -4.91 16.52
C ALA A 212 -10.53 -6.05 16.39
N ALA A 213 -11.25 -6.14 15.27
CA ALA A 213 -12.17 -7.26 15.02
C ALA A 213 -11.42 -8.60 14.95
N ALA A 214 -10.27 -8.65 14.26
CA ALA A 214 -9.44 -9.86 14.18
C ALA A 214 -8.82 -10.26 15.53
N ALA A 215 -8.59 -9.30 16.43
CA ALA A 215 -8.15 -9.52 17.79
C ALA A 215 -9.27 -9.99 18.74
N GLY A 216 -10.54 -9.97 18.29
CA GLY A 216 -11.73 -10.21 19.12
C GLY A 216 -12.15 -9.01 19.98
N ASP A 217 -11.53 -7.84 19.80
CA ASP A 217 -11.90 -6.60 20.51
C ASP A 217 -12.99 -5.84 19.73
N TYR A 218 -14.19 -6.38 19.79
CA TYR A 218 -15.36 -5.83 19.10
C TYR A 218 -15.78 -4.45 19.59
N ALA A 219 -15.47 -4.12 20.86
CA ALA A 219 -15.71 -2.79 21.41
C ALA A 219 -14.84 -1.74 20.70
N LYS A 220 -13.53 -1.98 20.58
CA LYS A 220 -12.65 -1.09 19.81
C LYS A 220 -13.00 -1.06 18.32
N ALA A 221 -13.32 -2.21 17.72
CA ALA A 221 -13.73 -2.28 16.32
C ALA A 221 -14.93 -1.36 16.04
N LYS A 222 -15.96 -1.41 16.89
CA LYS A 222 -17.13 -0.52 16.85
C LYS A 222 -16.74 0.94 17.02
N GLN A 223 -15.88 1.25 17.99
CA GLN A 223 -15.45 2.62 18.26
C GLN A 223 -14.77 3.25 17.03
N TYR A 224 -13.83 2.55 16.39
CA TYR A 224 -13.16 3.09 15.19
C TYR A 224 -14.08 3.19 14.00
N ALA A 225 -15.00 2.22 13.84
CA ALA A 225 -16.01 2.28 12.80
C ALA A 225 -16.97 3.48 12.97
N GLN A 226 -17.38 3.77 14.21
CA GLN A 226 -18.16 4.97 14.53
C GLN A 226 -17.38 6.25 14.25
N LYS A 227 -16.07 6.29 14.53
CA LYS A 227 -15.21 7.43 14.15
C LYS A 227 -15.19 7.65 12.63
N MET A 228 -15.11 6.58 11.83
CA MET A 228 -15.19 6.69 10.36
C MET A 228 -16.53 7.30 9.91
N LEU A 229 -17.65 6.89 10.52
CA LEU A 229 -18.98 7.39 10.15
C LEU A 229 -19.29 8.79 10.70
N GLY A 230 -18.73 9.17 11.85
CA GLY A 230 -18.97 10.48 12.47
C GLY A 230 -18.17 11.62 11.84
N SER A 231 -17.10 11.31 11.12
CA SER A 231 -16.28 12.31 10.40
C SER A 231 -15.73 11.70 9.11
N PRO A 232 -16.60 11.34 8.14
CA PRO A 232 -16.16 10.68 6.91
C PRO A 232 -15.24 11.59 6.08
N GLY A 233 -15.25 12.90 6.32
CA GLY A 233 -14.55 13.89 5.52
C GLY A 233 -15.35 14.29 4.28
N ILE A 234 -14.82 15.25 3.53
CA ILE A 234 -15.38 15.69 2.23
C ILE A 234 -14.44 15.34 1.06
N ASP A 235 -13.35 14.64 1.35
CA ASP A 235 -12.34 14.26 0.37
C ASP A 235 -12.70 12.94 -0.33
N TRP A 236 -11.80 12.48 -1.19
CA TRP A 236 -11.92 11.26 -1.97
C TRP A 236 -12.11 9.99 -1.11
N ASN A 237 -11.73 10.02 0.17
CA ASN A 237 -11.79 8.88 1.09
C ASN A 237 -13.10 8.78 1.86
N SER A 238 -13.96 9.81 1.79
CA SER A 238 -15.26 9.82 2.47
C SER A 238 -16.13 8.60 2.13
N GLY A 239 -16.13 8.17 0.88
CA GLY A 239 -16.87 6.99 0.46
C GLY A 239 -16.34 5.68 1.06
N ASN A 240 -15.03 5.58 1.25
CA ASN A 240 -14.39 4.43 1.92
C ASN A 240 -14.77 4.39 3.40
N ASN A 241 -14.75 5.54 4.09
CA ASN A 241 -15.12 5.63 5.51
C ASN A 241 -16.58 5.21 5.75
N VAL A 242 -17.51 5.67 4.91
CA VAL A 242 -18.92 5.26 4.97
C VAL A 242 -19.07 3.76 4.73
N HIS A 243 -18.40 3.23 3.71
CA HIS A 243 -18.47 1.81 3.37
C HIS A 243 -17.89 0.94 4.49
N HIS A 244 -16.60 1.09 4.79
CA HIS A 244 -15.88 0.25 5.74
C HIS A 244 -16.40 0.39 7.18
N GLY A 245 -16.81 1.59 7.60
CA GLY A 245 -17.40 1.79 8.92
C GLY A 245 -18.68 0.97 9.11
N ASN A 246 -19.57 1.00 8.12
CA ASN A 246 -20.77 0.17 8.19
C ASN A 246 -20.46 -1.32 8.05
N MET A 247 -19.50 -1.72 7.21
CA MET A 247 -19.09 -3.13 7.10
C MET A 247 -18.62 -3.71 8.43
N VAL A 248 -17.75 -2.99 9.15
CA VAL A 248 -17.26 -3.45 10.47
C VAL A 248 -18.41 -3.52 11.48
N LEU A 249 -19.25 -2.49 11.58
CA LEU A 249 -20.38 -2.50 12.50
C LEU A 249 -21.34 -3.65 12.22
N GLY A 250 -21.62 -3.95 10.94
CA GLY A 250 -22.49 -5.06 10.57
C GLY A 250 -21.88 -6.43 10.87
N LEU A 251 -20.58 -6.61 10.66
CA LEU A 251 -19.89 -7.86 11.01
C LEU A 251 -19.90 -8.09 12.53
N VAL A 252 -19.62 -7.06 13.32
CA VAL A 252 -19.72 -7.16 14.78
C VAL A 252 -21.15 -7.45 15.22
N ALA A 253 -22.15 -6.84 14.60
CA ALA A 253 -23.55 -7.13 14.90
C ALA A 253 -23.90 -8.61 14.64
N LEU A 254 -23.38 -9.22 13.57
CA LEU A 254 -23.56 -10.66 13.32
C LEU A 254 -22.90 -11.54 14.39
N GLU A 255 -21.70 -11.20 14.84
CA GLU A 255 -21.02 -11.92 15.93
C GLU A 255 -21.80 -11.85 17.25
N GLU A 256 -22.50 -10.74 17.48
CA GLU A 256 -23.38 -10.55 18.65
C GLU A 256 -24.80 -11.14 18.45
N GLY A 257 -25.10 -11.68 17.26
CA GLY A 257 -26.40 -12.26 16.94
C GLY A 257 -27.47 -11.25 16.50
N ASP A 258 -27.14 -9.97 16.33
CA ASP A 258 -28.05 -8.93 15.83
C ASP A 258 -28.05 -8.88 14.29
N VAL A 259 -28.75 -9.84 13.69
CA VAL A 259 -28.89 -9.95 12.23
C VAL A 259 -29.58 -8.72 11.62
N GLU A 260 -30.55 -8.14 12.31
CA GLU A 260 -31.29 -6.98 11.81
C GLU A 260 -30.42 -5.71 11.75
N GLU A 261 -29.54 -5.50 12.74
CA GLU A 261 -28.54 -4.43 12.65
C GLU A 261 -27.53 -4.69 11.53
N ALA A 262 -27.08 -5.93 11.37
CA ALA A 262 -26.17 -6.28 10.26
C ALA A 262 -26.78 -5.96 8.88
N LYS A 263 -28.07 -6.25 8.69
CA LYS A 263 -28.84 -5.90 7.48
C LYS A 263 -28.86 -4.39 7.25
N ARG A 264 -29.23 -3.62 8.27
CA ARG A 264 -29.24 -2.15 8.20
C ARG A 264 -27.86 -1.58 7.84
N ARG A 265 -26.80 -2.16 8.41
CA ARG A 265 -25.42 -1.74 8.13
C ARG A 265 -24.99 -2.08 6.71
N LEU A 266 -25.37 -3.24 6.17
CA LEU A 266 -25.09 -3.57 4.78
C LEU A 266 -25.72 -2.55 3.81
N ILE A 267 -27.00 -2.21 4.02
CA ILE A 267 -27.66 -1.20 3.18
C ILE A 267 -27.01 0.18 3.34
N ALA A 268 -26.64 0.55 4.57
CA ALA A 268 -25.95 1.82 4.83
C ALA A 268 -24.57 1.90 4.15
N SER A 269 -23.83 0.80 4.05
CA SER A 269 -22.53 0.78 3.35
C SER A 269 -22.71 0.99 1.84
N GLY A 270 -23.76 0.44 1.24
CA GLY A 270 -24.10 0.59 -0.18
C GLY A 270 -24.53 2.01 -0.57
N LYS A 271 -25.05 2.81 0.38
CA LYS A 271 -25.51 4.20 0.14
C LYS A 271 -24.37 5.23 0.05
N THR A 272 -23.13 4.78 0.03
CA THR A 272 -21.95 5.62 -0.17
C THR A 272 -21.93 6.29 -1.57
N LYS A 273 -21.26 7.43 -1.69
CA LYS A 273 -21.03 8.09 -3.00
C LYS A 273 -19.93 7.42 -3.84
N GLY A 274 -19.33 6.35 -3.31
CA GLY A 274 -18.17 5.68 -3.92
C GLY A 274 -16.86 6.41 -3.63
N SER A 275 -15.78 5.84 -4.16
CA SER A 275 -14.40 6.34 -4.07
C SER A 275 -13.60 5.79 -5.25
N PRO A 276 -12.43 6.34 -5.60
CA PRO A 276 -11.60 5.75 -6.66
C PRO A 276 -11.36 4.24 -6.49
N GLN A 277 -11.19 3.78 -5.25
CA GLN A 277 -10.99 2.36 -4.92
C GLN A 277 -12.28 1.55 -5.09
N LEU A 278 -13.40 2.01 -4.52
CA LEU A 278 -14.70 1.33 -4.61
C LEU A 278 -15.20 1.28 -6.07
N ASN A 279 -14.93 2.32 -6.85
CA ASN A 279 -15.37 2.41 -8.25
C ASN A 279 -14.51 1.53 -9.18
N SER A 280 -13.29 1.19 -8.77
CA SER A 280 -12.35 0.36 -9.53
C SER A 280 -12.37 -1.09 -9.06
N PHE A 281 -11.80 -1.38 -7.89
CA PHE A 281 -11.68 -2.74 -7.38
C PHE A 281 -13.02 -3.32 -6.92
N GLY A 282 -13.89 -2.45 -6.41
CA GLY A 282 -15.21 -2.81 -5.93
C GLY A 282 -15.36 -2.68 -4.42
N PRO A 283 -16.59 -2.87 -3.92
CA PRO A 283 -16.86 -2.91 -2.49
C PRO A 283 -16.46 -4.27 -1.89
N ASN A 284 -16.11 -4.25 -0.60
CA ASN A 284 -15.90 -5.48 0.16
C ASN A 284 -17.24 -6.24 0.36
N MET A 285 -17.22 -7.56 0.20
CA MET A 285 -18.40 -8.44 0.22
C MET A 285 -18.49 -9.34 1.46
N THR A 286 -17.65 -9.14 2.48
CA THR A 286 -17.59 -10.01 3.66
C THR A 286 -18.91 -10.05 4.43
N LEU A 287 -19.52 -8.88 4.67
CA LEU A 287 -20.83 -8.79 5.34
C LEU A 287 -21.96 -9.38 4.48
N ALA A 288 -21.94 -9.12 3.17
CA ALA A 288 -22.90 -9.70 2.24
C ALA A 288 -22.82 -11.23 2.24
N LYS A 289 -21.61 -11.80 2.18
CA LYS A 289 -21.37 -13.24 2.29
C LYS A 289 -21.94 -13.80 3.59
N ALA A 290 -21.62 -13.19 4.73
CA ALA A 290 -22.07 -13.66 6.04
C ALA A 290 -23.60 -13.61 6.20
N LEU A 291 -24.26 -12.62 5.59
CA LEU A 291 -25.72 -12.52 5.54
C LEU A 291 -26.34 -13.58 4.62
N LEU A 292 -25.76 -13.86 3.45
CA LEU A 292 -26.22 -14.95 2.58
C LEU A 292 -26.08 -16.32 3.26
N GLU A 293 -25.00 -16.55 4.00
CA GLU A 293 -24.79 -17.79 4.77
C GLU A 293 -25.83 -17.97 5.89
N LYS A 294 -26.49 -16.89 6.31
CA LYS A 294 -27.63 -16.89 7.25
C LYS A 294 -28.99 -16.90 6.55
N GLY A 295 -29.03 -16.94 5.21
CA GLY A 295 -30.27 -16.95 4.42
C GLY A 295 -30.88 -15.56 4.16
N GLU A 296 -30.18 -14.48 4.50
CA GLU A 296 -30.65 -13.10 4.31
C GLU A 296 -30.40 -12.64 2.87
N THR A 297 -31.12 -13.23 1.91
CA THR A 297 -30.91 -12.97 0.47
C THR A 297 -31.40 -11.60 0.02
N GLU A 298 -32.58 -11.17 0.47
CA GLU A 298 -33.24 -9.95 -0.04
C GLU A 298 -32.39 -8.69 0.19
N VAL A 299 -31.85 -8.53 1.40
CA VAL A 299 -30.99 -7.39 1.76
C VAL A 299 -29.70 -7.36 0.94
N VAL A 300 -29.16 -8.53 0.57
CA VAL A 300 -27.90 -8.63 -0.15
C VAL A 300 -28.12 -8.29 -1.63
N VAL A 301 -29.26 -8.67 -2.19
CA VAL A 301 -29.68 -8.25 -3.53
C VAL A 301 -29.87 -6.72 -3.57
N GLU A 302 -30.55 -6.13 -2.60
CA GLU A 302 -30.69 -4.66 -2.52
C GLU A 302 -29.31 -3.98 -2.43
N TYR A 303 -28.40 -4.54 -1.63
CA TYR A 303 -27.04 -4.03 -1.55
C TYR A 303 -26.28 -4.11 -2.89
N PHE A 304 -26.47 -5.16 -3.69
CA PHE A 304 -25.88 -5.24 -5.03
C PHE A 304 -26.41 -4.14 -5.96
N GLU A 305 -27.71 -3.83 -5.88
CA GLU A 305 -28.32 -2.73 -6.64
C GLU A 305 -27.72 -1.38 -6.24
N LEU A 306 -27.50 -1.14 -4.94
CA LEU A 306 -26.81 0.05 -4.46
C LEU A 306 -25.35 0.11 -4.94
N CYS A 307 -24.64 -1.03 -4.93
CA CYS A 307 -23.27 -1.12 -5.43
C CYS A 307 -23.16 -0.79 -6.92
N ALA A 308 -24.18 -1.12 -7.73
CA ALA A 308 -24.18 -0.84 -9.17
C ALA A 308 -24.09 0.67 -9.48
N LEU A 309 -24.51 1.54 -8.54
CA LEU A 309 -24.46 2.99 -8.71
C LEU A 309 -23.03 3.54 -8.76
N PHE A 310 -22.07 2.89 -8.10
CA PHE A 310 -20.66 3.34 -8.07
C PHE A 310 -19.69 2.34 -8.71
N TRP A 311 -20.05 1.05 -8.77
CA TRP A 311 -19.24 -0.02 -9.35
C TRP A 311 -19.74 -0.47 -10.74
N GLY A 312 -20.25 0.48 -11.54
CA GLY A 312 -21.02 0.20 -12.75
C GLY A 312 -20.26 -0.50 -13.90
N ARG A 313 -18.91 -0.46 -13.92
CA ARG A 313 -18.11 -1.20 -14.92
C ARG A 313 -18.14 -2.73 -14.71
N HIS A 314 -18.68 -3.18 -13.59
CA HIS A 314 -18.77 -4.59 -13.19
C HIS A 314 -20.21 -5.00 -12.92
N SER A 315 -21.18 -4.39 -13.62
CA SER A 315 -22.60 -4.71 -13.50
C SER A 315 -22.91 -6.16 -13.84
N ASP A 316 -22.22 -6.73 -14.82
CA ASP A 316 -22.28 -8.15 -15.20
C ASP A 316 -21.98 -9.08 -14.02
N LYS A 317 -20.97 -8.73 -13.22
CA LYS A 317 -20.59 -9.48 -12.02
C LYS A 317 -21.64 -9.38 -10.92
N LEU A 318 -22.23 -8.19 -10.71
CA LEU A 318 -23.32 -7.99 -9.77
C LEU A 318 -24.60 -8.73 -10.18
N GLU A 319 -24.92 -8.75 -11.47
CA GLU A 319 -26.05 -9.51 -12.02
C GLU A 319 -25.88 -11.02 -11.82
N ALA A 320 -24.69 -11.56 -12.13
CA ALA A 320 -24.37 -12.96 -11.89
C ALA A 320 -24.47 -13.34 -10.40
N TRP A 321 -23.92 -12.52 -9.52
CA TRP A 321 -24.03 -12.72 -8.07
C TRP A 321 -25.47 -12.62 -7.56
N THR A 322 -26.27 -11.72 -8.12
CA THR A 322 -27.69 -11.60 -7.81
C THR A 322 -28.46 -12.87 -8.20
N ALA A 323 -28.20 -13.42 -9.39
CA ALA A 323 -28.85 -14.66 -9.84
C ALA A 323 -28.50 -15.85 -8.94
N LEU A 324 -27.23 -15.99 -8.56
CA LEU A 324 -26.78 -17.03 -7.63
C LEU A 324 -27.44 -16.89 -6.25
N ALA A 325 -27.43 -15.68 -5.67
CA ALA A 325 -28.02 -15.41 -4.37
C ALA A 325 -29.53 -15.71 -4.34
N LYS A 326 -30.28 -15.30 -5.38
CA LYS A 326 -31.71 -15.63 -5.53
C LYS A 326 -31.97 -17.13 -5.69
N GLY A 327 -30.99 -17.88 -6.21
CA GLY A 327 -31.02 -19.34 -6.27
C GLY A 327 -30.58 -20.04 -4.97
N GLY A 328 -30.32 -19.29 -3.89
CA GLY A 328 -29.86 -19.85 -2.60
C GLY A 328 -28.37 -20.22 -2.59
N VAL A 329 -27.59 -19.77 -3.56
CA VAL A 329 -26.15 -20.04 -3.67
C VAL A 329 -25.36 -18.80 -3.24
N VAL A 330 -24.44 -18.97 -2.29
CA VAL A 330 -23.48 -17.91 -1.93
C VAL A 330 -22.46 -17.75 -3.07
N PRO A 331 -22.38 -16.58 -3.72
CA PRO A 331 -21.42 -16.38 -4.80
C PRO A 331 -19.96 -16.47 -4.32
N ASP A 332 -19.07 -16.90 -5.21
CA ASP A 332 -17.65 -16.71 -4.99
C ASP A 332 -17.30 -15.23 -5.23
N PHE A 333 -17.07 -14.52 -4.13
CA PHE A 333 -16.70 -13.11 -4.14
C PHE A 333 -15.22 -12.87 -4.45
N GLY A 334 -14.37 -13.90 -4.42
CA GLY A 334 -12.95 -13.84 -4.72
C GLY A 334 -12.22 -12.72 -3.97
N ALA A 335 -11.55 -11.83 -4.73
CA ALA A 335 -10.78 -10.73 -4.17
C ALA A 335 -11.62 -9.72 -3.35
N ASN A 336 -12.94 -9.62 -3.58
CA ASN A 336 -13.83 -8.72 -2.83
C ASN A 336 -13.98 -9.11 -1.34
N LEU A 337 -13.38 -10.20 -0.89
CA LEU A 337 -13.33 -10.59 0.53
C LEU A 337 -12.04 -10.10 1.24
N LYS A 338 -11.09 -9.50 0.52
CA LYS A 338 -9.72 -9.27 1.06
C LYS A 338 -9.36 -7.82 1.40
N TYR A 339 -10.03 -6.81 0.84
CA TYR A 339 -9.60 -5.41 0.91
C TYR A 339 -10.46 -4.48 1.77
#